data_AF-A0A7Z8NNI1-F1
#
_entry.id   AF-A0A7Z8NNI1-F1
#
_cell.length_a   1.000
_cell.length_b   1.000
_cell.length_c   1.000
_cell.angle_alpha   90.00
_cell.angle_beta   90.00
_cell.angle_gamma   90.00
#
_symmetry.space_group_name_H-M   'P 1'
#
loop_
_entity.id
_entity.type
_entity.pdbx_description
1 polymer ?
#
loop_
_entity_poly.entity_id
_entity_poly.type
_entity_poly.pdbx_seq_one_letter_code
_entity_poly.pdbx_strand_id
1 'polypeptide(L)'
;MAPPPAARHRRRPWAVVALSVLLVLVTALAAYLWVRTVRFEEYADGLEAEGRAIGTELATLRTQHDGTVAELSAVTEQLATAQGRITQLADEKAQVGDDREVQRQLVDYQERISQAAANVASALSTCIDAQNQLITYLEDAAAYDPADLERFKSDVQGVCNAATVANTELQRQLAAGATG
;
A
#
# COMPACT_ATOMS: atom_id res chain seq x y z
N MET A 1 40.61 19.57 -88.46
CA MET A 1 39.38 19.17 -87.75
C MET A 1 39.47 19.73 -86.34
N ALA A 2 38.63 20.70 -86.01
CA ALA A 2 38.61 21.33 -84.68
C ALA A 2 37.77 20.49 -83.70
N PRO A 3 38.15 20.39 -82.41
CA PRO A 3 37.41 19.63 -81.41
C PRO A 3 36.06 20.30 -81.08
N PRO A 4 35.01 19.52 -80.74
CA PRO A 4 33.71 20.08 -80.36
C PRO A 4 33.81 20.81 -79.00
N PRO A 5 33.09 21.93 -78.82
CA PRO A 5 33.11 22.69 -77.57
C PRO A 5 32.40 21.91 -76.46
N ALA A 6 33.10 21.71 -75.33
CA ALA A 6 32.50 21.17 -74.12
C ALA A 6 31.45 22.14 -73.57
N ALA A 7 30.20 21.70 -73.49
CA ALA A 7 29.10 22.46 -72.91
C ALA A 7 29.35 22.70 -71.42
N ARG A 8 29.74 23.93 -71.06
CA ARG A 8 29.82 24.35 -69.65
C ARG A 8 28.42 24.46 -69.08
N HIS A 9 28.03 23.49 -68.27
CA HIS A 9 26.82 23.57 -67.44
C HIS A 9 26.93 24.81 -66.53
N ARG A 10 26.24 25.88 -66.90
CA ARG A 10 26.11 27.09 -66.09
C ARG A 10 25.19 26.74 -64.92
N ARG A 11 25.76 26.20 -63.84
CA ARG A 11 25.02 25.89 -62.61
C ARG A 11 24.39 27.19 -62.11
N ARG A 12 23.06 27.29 -62.21
CA ARG A 12 22.28 28.43 -61.73
C ARG A 12 22.46 28.51 -60.21
N PRO A 13 23.05 29.58 -59.66
CA PRO A 13 23.35 29.68 -58.23
C PRO A 13 22.09 29.57 -57.36
N TRP A 14 20.93 29.95 -57.89
CA TRP A 14 19.63 29.77 -57.24
C TRP A 14 19.26 28.32 -56.94
N ALA A 15 19.68 27.36 -57.78
CA ALA A 15 19.42 25.94 -57.50
C ALA A 15 20.23 25.45 -56.29
N VAL A 16 21.46 25.96 -56.12
CA VAL A 16 22.29 25.65 -54.94
C VAL A 16 21.69 26.30 -53.69
N VAL A 17 21.23 27.55 -53.79
CA VAL A 17 20.55 28.24 -52.67
C VAL A 17 19.26 27.51 -52.28
N ALA A 18 18.39 27.17 -53.23
CA ALA A 18 17.16 26.44 -52.95
C ALA A 18 17.43 25.08 -52.32
N LEU A 19 18.43 24.34 -52.81
CA LEU A 19 18.82 23.05 -52.25
C LEU A 19 19.41 23.18 -50.84
N SER A 20 20.20 24.24 -50.58
CA SER A 20 20.72 24.52 -49.24
C SER A 20 19.61 24.90 -48.24
N VAL A 21 18.62 25.69 -48.65
CA VAL A 21 17.47 26.05 -47.81
C VAL A 21 16.61 24.83 -47.52
N LEU A 22 16.36 23.98 -48.51
CA LEU A 22 15.64 22.72 -48.33
C LEU A 22 16.39 21.80 -47.36
N LEU A 23 17.72 21.67 -47.49
CA LEU A 23 18.54 20.86 -46.60
C LEU A 23 18.43 21.36 -45.14
N VAL A 24 18.54 22.67 -44.93
CA VAL A 24 18.40 23.28 -43.60
C VAL A 24 17.01 23.00 -43.03
N LEU A 25 15.95 23.18 -43.81
CA LEU A 25 14.58 22.88 -43.41
C LEU A 25 14.41 21.42 -42.98
N VAL A 26 14.92 20.46 -43.76
CA VAL A 26 14.85 19.03 -43.44
C VAL A 26 15.63 18.71 -42.18
N THR A 27 16.84 19.25 -42.01
CA THR A 27 17.63 19.04 -40.78
C THR A 27 16.97 19.64 -39.55
N ALA A 28 16.35 20.82 -39.66
CA ALA A 28 15.61 21.45 -38.57
C ALA A 28 14.36 20.64 -38.20
N LEU A 29 13.63 20.11 -39.19
CA LEU A 29 12.47 19.25 -38.96
C LEU A 29 12.87 17.94 -38.28
N ALA A 30 13.98 17.33 -38.73
CA ALA A 30 14.51 16.09 -38.15
C ALA A 30 14.95 16.32 -36.69
N ALA A 31 15.65 17.43 -36.40
CA ALA A 31 16.04 17.78 -35.04
C ALA A 31 14.83 18.08 -34.15
N TYR A 32 13.82 18.78 -34.66
CA TYR A 32 12.59 19.06 -33.93
C TYR A 32 11.83 17.77 -33.58
N LEU A 33 11.67 16.86 -34.56
CA LEU A 33 11.06 15.55 -34.33
C LEU A 33 11.86 14.75 -33.30
N TRP A 34 13.19 14.74 -33.40
CA TRP A 34 14.08 14.05 -32.46
C TRP A 34 13.93 14.54 -31.02
N VAL A 35 13.95 15.86 -30.80
CA VAL A 35 13.74 16.43 -29.46
C VAL A 35 12.36 16.05 -28.92
N ARG A 36 11.36 16.00 -29.78
CA ARG A 36 10.02 15.55 -29.42
C ARG A 36 10.01 14.07 -29.04
N THR A 37 10.66 13.18 -29.80
CA THR A 37 10.70 11.74 -29.49
C THR A 37 11.46 11.44 -28.22
N VAL A 38 12.62 12.06 -27.99
CA VAL A 38 13.41 11.84 -26.77
C VAL A 38 12.63 12.28 -25.52
N ARG A 39 11.89 13.40 -25.61
CA ARG A 39 10.99 13.85 -24.54
C ARG A 39 9.83 12.88 -24.28
N PHE A 40 9.40 12.12 -25.29
CA PHE A 40 8.35 11.11 -25.14
C PHE A 40 8.89 9.80 -24.54
N GLU A 41 10.13 9.41 -24.84
CA GLU A 41 10.79 8.25 -24.22
C GLU A 41 11.00 8.48 -22.71
N GLU A 42 11.51 9.65 -22.31
CA GLU A 42 11.69 9.99 -20.89
C GLU A 42 10.36 10.00 -20.12
N TYR A 43 9.27 10.45 -20.76
CA TYR A 43 7.94 10.45 -20.17
C TYR A 43 7.34 9.04 -20.07
N ALA A 44 7.55 8.20 -21.08
CA ALA A 44 7.09 6.81 -21.08
C ALA A 44 7.81 5.97 -20.03
N ASP A 45 9.13 6.11 -19.90
CA ASP A 45 9.93 5.42 -18.88
C ASP A 45 9.51 5.85 -17.46
N GLY A 46 9.20 7.14 -17.27
CA GLY A 46 8.69 7.65 -15.99
C GLY A 46 7.36 7.02 -15.58
N LEU A 47 6.38 6.97 -16.49
CA LEU A 47 5.08 6.34 -16.26
C LEU A 47 5.18 4.84 -16.00
N GLU A 48 6.06 4.15 -16.72
CA GLU A 48 6.30 2.73 -16.51
C GLU A 48 6.96 2.44 -15.16
N ALA A 49 7.92 3.27 -14.73
CA ALA A 49 8.58 3.13 -13.43
C ALA A 49 7.58 3.39 -12.29
N GLU A 50 6.74 4.40 -12.43
CA GLU A 50 5.72 4.78 -11.44
C GLU A 50 4.62 3.71 -11.35
N GLY A 51 4.14 3.20 -12.49
CA GLY A 51 3.19 2.09 -12.54
C GLY A 51 3.74 0.80 -11.89
N ARG A 52 5.02 0.49 -12.10
CA ARG A 52 5.69 -0.64 -11.41
C ARG A 52 5.78 -0.41 -9.90
N ALA A 53 6.14 0.80 -9.47
CA ALA A 53 6.22 1.14 -8.06
C ALA A 53 4.86 0.99 -7.34
N ILE A 54 3.79 1.54 -7.93
CA ILE A 54 2.42 1.41 -7.41
C ILE A 54 2.01 -0.07 -7.37
N GLY A 55 2.32 -0.84 -8.41
CA GLY A 55 2.03 -2.27 -8.45
C GLY A 55 2.74 -3.07 -7.34
N THR A 56 4.02 -2.78 -7.08
CA THR A 56 4.77 -3.43 -5.99
C THR A 56 4.24 -3.05 -4.60
N GLU A 57 3.83 -1.80 -4.44
CA GLU A 57 3.27 -1.31 -3.19
C GLU A 57 1.91 -1.96 -2.91
N LEU A 58 1.02 -1.99 -3.91
CA LEU A 58 -0.28 -2.63 -3.80
C LEU A 58 -0.19 -4.13 -3.46
N ALA A 59 0.78 -4.83 -4.05
CA ALA A 59 1.04 -6.24 -3.73
C ALA A 59 1.53 -6.44 -2.29
N THR A 60 2.42 -5.55 -1.82
CA THR A 60 2.91 -5.55 -0.44
C THR A 60 1.78 -5.30 0.54
N LEU A 61 0.93 -4.32 0.24
CA LEU A 61 -0.18 -3.92 1.09
C LEU A 61 -1.26 -5.01 1.19
N ARG A 62 -1.59 -5.68 0.08
CA ARG A 62 -2.46 -6.87 0.10
C ARG A 62 -1.91 -7.99 0.97
N THR A 63 -0.60 -8.24 0.89
CA THR A 63 0.06 -9.25 1.72
C THR A 63 -0.02 -8.89 3.21
N GLN A 64 0.20 -7.62 3.57
CA GLN A 64 0.08 -7.15 4.94
C GLN A 64 -1.37 -7.25 5.44
N HIS A 65 -2.33 -6.81 4.65
CA HIS A 65 -3.75 -6.94 4.93
C HIS A 65 -4.14 -8.40 5.21
N ASP A 66 -3.79 -9.33 4.32
CA ASP A 66 -4.08 -10.76 4.49
C ASP A 66 -3.42 -11.34 5.76
N GLY A 67 -2.20 -10.91 6.08
CA GLY A 67 -1.53 -11.25 7.34
C GLY A 67 -2.29 -10.76 8.57
N THR A 68 -2.74 -9.50 8.58
CA THR A 68 -3.51 -8.93 9.70
C THR A 68 -4.89 -9.60 9.87
N VAL A 69 -5.54 -9.99 8.77
CA VAL A 69 -6.80 -10.74 8.80
C VAL A 69 -6.59 -12.13 9.41
N ALA A 70 -5.52 -12.83 9.04
CA ALA A 70 -5.19 -14.13 9.61
C ALA A 70 -4.91 -14.04 11.12
N GLU A 71 -4.17 -13.02 11.56
CA GLU A 71 -3.91 -12.78 12.97
C GLU A 71 -5.20 -12.49 13.75
N LEU A 72 -6.08 -11.62 13.20
CA LEU A 72 -7.38 -11.34 13.81
C LEU A 72 -8.24 -12.60 13.96
N SER A 73 -8.28 -13.46 12.94
CA SER A 73 -8.99 -14.74 13.00
C SER A 73 -8.45 -15.63 14.12
N ALA A 74 -7.13 -15.75 14.23
CA ALA A 74 -6.49 -16.57 15.26
C ALA A 74 -6.78 -16.04 16.68
N VAL A 75 -6.71 -14.72 16.89
CA VAL A 75 -7.04 -14.09 18.18
C VAL A 75 -8.51 -14.29 18.54
N THR A 76 -9.41 -14.18 17.56
CA THR A 76 -10.85 -14.39 17.76
C THR A 76 -11.15 -15.84 18.17
N GLU A 77 -10.51 -16.83 17.56
CA GLU A 77 -10.67 -18.23 17.91
C GLU A 77 -10.13 -18.56 19.33
N GLN A 78 -8.98 -17.98 19.69
CA GLN A 78 -8.44 -18.10 21.04
C GLN A 78 -9.36 -17.47 22.08
N LEU A 79 -9.96 -16.31 21.79
CA LEU A 79 -10.92 -15.66 22.66
C LEU A 79 -12.17 -16.52 22.87
N ALA A 80 -12.73 -17.09 21.79
CA ALA A 80 -13.87 -18.00 21.87
C ALA A 80 -13.57 -19.25 22.71
N THR A 81 -12.38 -19.82 22.55
CA THR A 81 -11.91 -20.97 23.34
C THR A 81 -11.78 -20.61 24.82
N ALA A 82 -11.19 -19.45 25.13
CA ALA A 82 -11.07 -18.96 26.50
C ALA A 82 -12.44 -18.71 27.15
N GLN A 83 -13.38 -18.10 26.42
CA GLN A 83 -14.76 -17.91 26.87
C GLN A 83 -15.46 -19.24 27.16
N GLY A 84 -15.31 -20.26 26.30
CA GLY A 84 -15.89 -21.58 26.51
C GLY A 84 -15.35 -22.32 27.74
N ARG A 85 -14.06 -22.16 28.05
CA ARG A 85 -13.48 -22.70 29.29
C ARG A 85 -13.95 -21.94 30.52
N ILE A 86 -14.13 -20.63 30.42
CA ILE A 86 -14.66 -19.80 31.50
C ILE A 86 -16.10 -20.19 31.82
N THR A 87 -16.96 -20.37 30.82
CA THR A 87 -18.35 -20.81 31.05
C THR A 87 -18.40 -22.21 31.66
N GLN A 88 -17.56 -23.13 31.19
CA GLN A 88 -17.47 -24.47 31.79
C GLN A 88 -17.02 -24.42 33.25
N LEU A 89 -16.03 -23.59 33.59
CA LEU A 89 -15.55 -23.43 34.96
C LEU A 89 -16.59 -22.72 35.86
N ALA A 90 -17.37 -21.80 35.29
CA ALA A 90 -18.47 -21.14 35.97
C ALA A 90 -19.63 -22.11 36.27
N ASP A 91 -19.97 -23.00 35.33
CA ASP A 91 -20.97 -24.04 35.51
C ASP A 91 -20.53 -25.08 36.56
N GLU A 92 -19.27 -25.50 36.53
CA GLU A 92 -18.68 -26.41 37.54
C GLU A 92 -18.68 -25.74 38.93
N LYS A 93 -18.37 -24.44 39.02
CA LYS A 93 -18.44 -23.66 40.27
C LYS A 93 -19.86 -23.42 40.77
N ALA A 94 -20.84 -23.24 39.89
CA ALA A 94 -22.25 -23.14 40.29
C ALA A 94 -22.76 -24.44 40.95
N GLN A 95 -22.18 -25.58 40.55
CA GLN A 95 -22.41 -26.87 41.20
C GLN A 95 -21.72 -27.01 42.56
N VAL A 96 -20.68 -26.20 42.84
CA VAL A 96 -19.84 -26.22 44.06
C VAL A 96 -20.11 -24.99 44.98
N GLY A 97 -21.10 -24.16 44.64
CA GLY A 97 -21.27 -22.80 45.19
C GLY A 97 -21.65 -22.72 46.67
N ASP A 98 -20.63 -22.62 47.54
CA ASP A 98 -20.79 -22.10 48.92
C ASP A 98 -19.68 -21.13 49.40
N ASP A 99 -18.72 -20.71 48.55
CA ASP A 99 -17.63 -19.78 48.94
C ASP A 99 -17.70 -18.43 48.21
N ARG A 100 -18.43 -17.47 48.79
CA ARG A 100 -18.86 -16.21 48.16
C ARG A 100 -17.80 -15.10 47.99
N GLU A 101 -16.64 -15.17 48.65
CA GLU A 101 -15.70 -14.04 48.66
C GLU A 101 -14.63 -14.10 47.56
N VAL A 102 -14.35 -15.30 47.01
CA VAL A 102 -13.42 -15.48 45.87
C VAL A 102 -14.06 -15.01 44.55
N GLN A 103 -15.40 -14.89 44.50
CA GLN A 103 -16.15 -14.57 43.28
C GLN A 103 -16.00 -13.12 42.80
N ARG A 104 -15.82 -12.12 43.69
CA ARG A 104 -15.72 -10.72 43.26
C ARG A 104 -14.44 -10.40 42.49
N GLN A 105 -13.32 -10.99 42.90
CA GLN A 105 -12.02 -10.75 42.24
C GLN A 105 -11.94 -11.39 40.85
N LEU A 106 -12.52 -12.59 40.65
CA LEU A 106 -12.50 -13.24 39.33
C LEU A 106 -13.42 -12.56 38.31
N VAL A 107 -14.60 -12.07 38.73
CA VAL A 107 -15.54 -11.40 37.82
C VAL A 107 -14.97 -10.06 37.33
N ASP A 108 -14.35 -9.26 38.20
CA ASP A 108 -13.71 -7.99 37.80
C ASP A 108 -12.53 -8.22 36.84
N TYR A 109 -11.75 -9.29 37.06
CA TYR A 109 -10.65 -9.67 36.16
C TYR A 109 -11.14 -10.09 34.77
N GLN A 110 -12.25 -10.83 34.71
CA GLN A 110 -12.83 -11.30 33.45
C GLN A 110 -13.49 -10.16 32.66
N GLU A 111 -14.14 -9.21 33.33
CA GLU A 111 -14.78 -8.07 32.68
C GLU A 111 -13.73 -7.14 32.02
N ARG A 112 -12.60 -6.93 32.71
CA ARG A 112 -11.44 -6.20 32.16
C ARG A 112 -10.81 -6.89 30.96
N ILE A 113 -10.62 -8.21 31.01
CA ILE A 113 -10.07 -8.98 29.89
C ILE A 113 -11.00 -8.93 28.67
N SER A 114 -12.31 -9.04 28.89
CA SER A 114 -13.32 -9.01 27.82
C SER A 114 -13.37 -7.63 27.14
N GLN A 115 -13.31 -6.55 27.91
CA GLN A 115 -13.23 -5.19 27.36
C GLN A 115 -11.93 -4.95 26.60
N ALA A 116 -10.79 -5.42 27.13
CA ALA A 116 -9.51 -5.29 26.45
C ALA A 116 -9.50 -6.05 25.11
N ALA A 117 -10.05 -7.26 25.08
CA ALA A 117 -10.20 -8.03 23.84
C ALA A 117 -11.12 -7.35 22.83
N ALA A 118 -12.25 -6.77 23.27
CA ALA A 118 -13.14 -6.00 22.40
C ALA A 118 -12.45 -4.76 21.81
N ASN A 119 -11.66 -4.05 22.61
CA ASN A 119 -10.89 -2.88 22.14
C ASN A 119 -9.83 -3.28 21.09
N VAL A 120 -9.16 -4.41 21.30
CA VAL A 120 -8.19 -4.95 20.34
C VAL A 120 -8.87 -5.34 19.02
N ALA A 121 -9.97 -6.09 19.09
CA ALA A 121 -10.73 -6.48 17.90
C ALA A 121 -11.24 -5.24 17.12
N SER A 122 -11.74 -4.23 17.83
CA SER A 122 -12.17 -2.96 17.22
C SER A 122 -11.00 -2.24 16.55
N ALA A 123 -9.83 -2.14 17.20
CA ALA A 123 -8.66 -1.47 16.66
C ALA A 123 -8.09 -2.20 15.42
N LEU A 124 -8.07 -3.54 15.43
CA LEU A 124 -7.69 -4.32 14.25
C LEU A 124 -8.69 -4.17 13.11
N SER A 125 -10.00 -4.14 13.38
CA SER A 125 -11.00 -3.87 12.35
C SER A 125 -10.78 -2.51 11.71
N THR A 126 -10.51 -1.47 12.50
CA THR A 126 -10.19 -0.13 11.98
C THR A 126 -8.91 -0.11 11.14
N CYS A 127 -7.87 -0.88 11.52
CA CYS A 127 -6.66 -1.02 10.71
C CYS A 127 -6.95 -1.72 9.36
N ILE A 128 -7.75 -2.78 9.36
CA ILE A 128 -8.15 -3.52 8.15
C ILE A 128 -8.95 -2.60 7.21
N ASP A 129 -9.92 -1.86 7.74
CA ASP A 129 -10.71 -0.90 6.97
C ASP A 129 -9.83 0.19 6.35
N ALA A 130 -8.88 0.72 7.12
CA ALA A 130 -7.94 1.73 6.67
C ALA A 130 -6.97 1.21 5.58
N GLN A 131 -6.50 -0.04 5.70
CA GLN A 131 -5.69 -0.70 4.67
C GLN A 131 -6.50 -0.96 3.39
N ASN A 132 -7.76 -1.40 3.48
CA ASN A 132 -8.63 -1.57 2.32
C ASN A 132 -8.90 -0.25 1.59
N GLN A 133 -9.06 0.83 2.35
CA GLN A 133 -9.19 2.16 1.78
C GLN A 133 -7.91 2.56 1.05
N LEU A 134 -6.73 2.32 1.61
CA LEU A 134 -5.44 2.60 0.95
C LEU A 134 -5.26 1.79 -0.35
N ILE A 135 -5.65 0.50 -0.36
CA ILE A 135 -5.67 -0.32 -1.59
C ILE A 135 -6.55 0.34 -2.66
N THR A 136 -7.73 0.84 -2.29
CA THR A 136 -8.65 1.52 -3.22
C THR A 136 -8.04 2.81 -3.78
N TYR A 137 -7.37 3.60 -2.94
CA TYR A 137 -6.67 4.82 -3.38
C TYR A 137 -5.51 4.51 -4.35
N LEU A 138 -4.78 3.42 -4.10
CA LEU A 138 -3.67 3.00 -4.97
C LEU A 138 -4.16 2.42 -6.31
N GLU A 139 -5.37 1.84 -6.36
CA GLU A 139 -5.99 1.41 -7.62
C GLU A 139 -6.36 2.60 -8.52
N ASP A 140 -6.75 3.73 -7.94
CA ASP A 140 -7.08 4.99 -8.63
C ASP A 140 -6.01 6.09 -8.43
N ALA A 141 -4.74 5.71 -8.26
CA ALA A 141 -3.65 6.64 -7.89
C ALA A 141 -3.52 7.86 -8.83
N ALA A 142 -3.89 7.73 -10.11
CA ALA A 142 -3.86 8.82 -11.09
C ALA A 142 -4.83 9.97 -10.80
N ALA A 143 -5.80 9.78 -9.89
CA ALA A 143 -6.79 10.78 -9.50
C ALA A 143 -6.40 11.59 -8.25
N TYR A 144 -5.30 11.24 -7.56
CA TYR A 144 -4.92 11.79 -6.26
C TYR A 144 -3.51 12.39 -6.25
N ASP A 145 -3.27 13.36 -5.36
CA ASP A 145 -1.95 13.98 -5.18
C ASP A 145 -1.01 13.02 -4.42
N PRO A 146 0.22 12.78 -4.92
CA PRO A 146 1.19 11.91 -4.25
C PRO A 146 1.54 12.34 -2.82
N ALA A 147 1.47 13.62 -2.49
CA ALA A 147 1.77 14.12 -1.14
C ALA A 147 0.67 13.77 -0.12
N ASP A 148 -0.58 13.65 -0.57
CA ASP A 148 -1.71 13.25 0.29
C ASP A 148 -1.71 11.74 0.51
N LEU A 149 -1.28 10.97 -0.50
CA LEU A 149 -1.14 9.52 -0.42
C LEU A 149 -0.09 9.11 0.62
N GLU A 150 1.08 9.75 0.64
CA GLU A 150 2.13 9.48 1.64
C GLU A 150 1.67 9.81 3.08
N ARG A 151 0.93 10.91 3.25
CA ARG A 151 0.35 11.28 4.55
C ARG A 151 -0.64 10.22 5.03
N PHE A 152 -1.54 9.79 4.14
CA PHE A 152 -2.51 8.75 4.45
C PHE A 152 -1.83 7.41 4.80
N LYS A 153 -0.81 6.98 4.05
CA LYS A 153 -0.03 5.76 4.39
C LYS A 153 0.55 5.82 5.80
N SER A 154 1.16 6.94 6.17
CA SER A 154 1.73 7.14 7.51
C SER A 154 0.65 7.04 8.60
N ASP A 155 -0.53 7.62 8.37
CA ASP A 155 -1.64 7.57 9.31
C ASP A 155 -2.18 6.14 9.48
N VAL A 156 -2.38 5.41 8.37
CA VAL A 156 -2.79 3.99 8.39
C VAL A 156 -1.79 3.15 9.18
N GLN A 157 -0.49 3.31 8.90
CA GLN A 157 0.58 2.56 9.55
C GLN A 157 0.67 2.87 11.04
N GLY A 158 0.42 4.13 11.45
CA GLY A 158 0.33 4.54 12.84
C GLY A 158 -0.82 3.87 13.59
N VAL A 159 -2.03 3.88 13.00
CA VAL A 159 -3.22 3.23 13.59
C VAL A 159 -3.02 1.71 13.69
N CYS A 160 -2.51 1.07 12.64
CA CYS A 160 -2.24 -0.37 12.63
C CYS A 160 -1.17 -0.77 13.68
N ASN A 161 -0.07 -0.03 13.79
CA ASN A 161 0.95 -0.29 14.81
C ASN A 161 0.39 -0.14 16.23
N ALA A 162 -0.43 0.89 16.48
CA ALA A 162 -1.07 1.08 17.78
C ALA A 162 -1.99 -0.10 18.13
N ALA A 163 -2.75 -0.61 17.17
CA ALA A 163 -3.60 -1.80 17.34
C ALA A 163 -2.78 -3.06 17.66
N THR A 164 -1.69 -3.32 16.93
CA THR A 164 -0.79 -4.46 17.16
C THR A 164 -0.10 -4.39 18.52
N VAL A 165 0.36 -3.21 18.94
CA VAL A 165 0.95 -3.01 20.27
C VAL A 165 -0.07 -3.28 21.37
N ALA A 166 -1.31 -2.80 21.23
CA ALA A 166 -2.38 -3.08 22.18
C ALA A 166 -2.72 -4.58 22.26
N ASN A 167 -2.73 -5.29 21.13
CA ASN A 167 -2.92 -6.75 21.07
C ASN A 167 -1.79 -7.50 21.80
N THR A 168 -0.54 -7.12 21.53
CA THR A 168 0.64 -7.75 22.14
C THR A 168 0.63 -7.59 23.65
N GLU A 169 0.26 -6.41 24.15
CA GLU A 169 0.16 -6.16 25.59
C GLU A 169 -0.97 -6.99 26.24
N LEU A 170 -2.11 -7.15 25.56
CA LEU A 170 -3.18 -8.04 26.02
C LEU A 170 -2.72 -9.50 26.10
N GLN A 171 -2.05 -10.01 25.06
CA GLN A 171 -1.51 -11.37 25.06
C GLN A 171 -0.50 -11.60 26.20
N ARG A 172 0.34 -10.59 26.50
CA ARG A 172 1.28 -10.64 27.63
C ARG A 172 0.56 -10.75 28.98
N GLN A 173 -0.52 -9.98 29.16
CA GLN A 173 -1.32 -10.03 30.39
C GLN A 173 -2.04 -11.38 30.54
N LEU A 174 -2.57 -11.94 29.45
CA LEU A 174 -3.18 -13.28 29.44
C LEU A 174 -2.17 -14.38 29.78
N ALA A 175 -0.96 -14.33 29.21
CA ALA A 175 0.11 -15.29 29.51
C ALA A 175 0.60 -15.20 30.96
N ALA A 176 0.72 -13.98 31.50
CA ALA A 176 1.08 -13.76 32.90
C ALA A 176 -0.01 -14.25 33.88
N GLY A 177 -1.29 -14.06 33.54
CA GLY A 177 -2.42 -14.53 34.34
C GLY A 177 -2.61 -16.05 34.33
N ALA A 178 -2.13 -16.75 33.30
CA ALA A 178 -2.26 -18.21 33.19
C ALA A 178 -1.19 -18.99 33.99
N THR A 179 -0.19 -18.32 34.56
CA THR A 179 0.93 -18.94 35.30
C THR A 179 0.90 -18.71 36.81
N GLY A 180 -0.08 -17.95 37.31
CA GLY A 180 -0.34 -17.73 38.74
C GLY A 180 -1.53 -18.54 39.23
#